data_AF-A0A965PEU0-F1
#
_entry.id   AF-A0A965PEU0-F1
#
_cell.length_a   1.000
_cell.length_b   1.000
_cell.length_c   1.000
_cell.angle_alpha   90.00
_cell.angle_beta   90.00
_cell.angle_gamma   90.00
#
_symmetry.space_group_name_H-M   'P 1'
#
loop_
_entity.id
_entity.type
_entity.pdbx_description
1 polymer ?
#
loop_
_entity_poly.entity_id
_entity_poly.type
_entity_poly.pdbx_seq_one_letter_code
_entity_poly.pdbx_strand_id
1 'polypeptide(L)'
;MTLREVIIAMQGYNNQFEIEQQFEWERARWQTTLLLNVHTAKGKSIKPKDLIEFPWENDNPKPIKRSLTEVDKSIFEKWDKE
;
A
#
# COMPACT_ATOMS: atom_id res chain seq x y z
N MET A 1 24.26 12.54 4.02
CA MET A 1 23.28 11.48 4.31
C MET A 1 23.37 11.14 5.78
N THR A 2 22.51 11.73 6.59
CA THR A 2 22.32 11.34 7.98
C THR A 2 21.47 10.07 8.05
N LEU A 3 21.52 9.35 9.18
CA LEU A 3 20.69 8.16 9.39
C LEU A 3 19.20 8.47 9.20
N ARG A 4 18.77 9.67 9.62
CA ARG A 4 17.42 10.17 9.41
C ARG A 4 17.05 10.29 7.94
N GLU A 5 17.95 10.83 7.11
CA GLU A 5 17.73 10.95 5.66
C GLU A 5 17.62 9.57 5.00
N VAL A 6 18.44 8.61 5.41
CA VAL A 6 18.38 7.22 4.91
C VAL A 6 17.04 6.56 5.28
N ILE A 7 16.58 6.72 6.51
CA ILE A 7 15.29 6.15 6.95
C ILE A 7 14.13 6.75 6.18
N ILE A 8 14.14 8.07 5.96
CA ILE A 8 13.10 8.74 5.14
C ILE A 8 13.13 8.21 3.70
N ALA A 9 14.32 8.06 3.10
CA ALA A 9 14.46 7.51 1.77
C ALA A 9 13.95 6.05 1.69
N MET A 10 14.28 5.21 2.67
CA MET A 10 13.78 3.82 2.76
C MET A 10 12.26 3.77 2.90
N GLN A 11 11.67 4.64 3.73
CA GLN A 11 10.22 4.75 3.88
C GLN A 11 9.56 5.17 2.56
N GLY A 12 10.12 6.16 1.88
CA GLY A 12 9.64 6.60 0.57
C GLY A 12 9.66 5.48 -0.47
N TYR A 13 10.77 4.73 -0.54
CA TYR A 13 10.91 3.59 -1.44
C TYR A 13 9.88 2.49 -1.13
N ASN A 14 9.72 2.12 0.15
CA ASN A 14 8.75 1.09 0.55
C ASN A 14 7.31 1.51 0.20
N ASN A 15 6.96 2.78 0.40
CA ASN A 15 5.64 3.31 0.04
C ASN A 15 5.41 3.26 -1.48
N GLN A 16 6.43 3.64 -2.27
CA GLN A 16 6.37 3.55 -3.73
C GLN A 16 6.18 2.09 -4.19
N PHE A 17 6.95 1.17 -3.62
CA PHE A 17 6.83 -0.26 -3.91
C PHE A 17 5.44 -0.80 -3.55
N GLU A 18 4.89 -0.40 -2.40
CA GLU A 18 3.54 -0.80 -2.00
C GLU A 18 2.48 -0.32 -3.01
N ILE A 19 2.55 0.95 -3.45
CA ILE A 19 1.64 1.51 -4.46
C ILE A 19 1.75 0.75 -5.79
N GLU A 20 2.97 0.44 -6.23
CA GLU A 20 3.19 -0.33 -7.46
C GLU A 20 2.54 -1.72 -7.37
N GLN A 21 2.73 -2.41 -6.25
CA GLN A 21 2.12 -3.71 -6.02
C GLN A 21 0.58 -3.62 -5.98
N GLN A 22 0.01 -2.62 -5.30
CA GLN A 22 -1.44 -2.39 -5.28
C GLN A 22 -2.00 -2.21 -6.69
N PHE A 23 -1.32 -1.41 -7.53
CA PHE A 23 -1.74 -1.19 -8.90
C PHE A 23 -1.71 -2.46 -9.75
N GLU A 24 -0.68 -3.29 -9.60
CA GLU A 24 -0.59 -4.58 -10.30
C GLU A 24 -1.72 -5.53 -9.88
N TRP A 25 -2.05 -5.59 -8.59
CA TRP A 25 -3.18 -6.37 -8.08
C TRP A 25 -4.52 -5.88 -8.63
N GLU A 26 -4.73 -4.57 -8.69
CA GLU A 26 -5.94 -3.97 -9.26
C GLU A 26 -6.05 -4.26 -10.75
N ARG A 27 -4.95 -4.13 -11.49
CA ARG A 27 -4.92 -4.43 -12.92
C ARG A 27 -5.27 -5.89 -13.18
N ALA A 28 -4.69 -6.83 -12.43
CA ALA A 28 -4.99 -8.25 -12.56
C ALA A 28 -6.47 -8.55 -12.26
N ARG A 29 -7.04 -7.92 -11.23
CA ARG A 29 -8.47 -8.04 -10.89
C ARG A 29 -9.35 -7.54 -12.04
N TRP A 30 -9.05 -6.38 -12.63
CA TRP A 30 -9.79 -5.83 -13.76
C TRP A 30 -9.71 -6.70 -15.00
N GLN A 31 -8.51 -7.15 -15.37
CA GLN A 31 -8.29 -8.05 -16.50
C GLN A 31 -9.10 -9.34 -16.33
N THR A 32 -9.05 -9.94 -15.13
CA THR A 32 -9.80 -11.16 -14.81
C THR A 32 -11.30 -10.93 -14.84
N THR A 33 -11.78 -9.78 -14.35
CA THR A 33 -13.21 -9.42 -14.39
C THR A 33 -13.72 -9.36 -15.83
N LEU A 34 -12.97 -8.73 -16.73
CA LEU A 34 -13.32 -8.65 -18.15
C LEU A 34 -13.30 -10.04 -18.81
N LEU A 35 -12.29 -10.85 -18.52
CA LEU A 35 -12.17 -12.21 -19.01
C LEU A 35 -13.34 -13.10 -18.55
N LEU A 36 -13.81 -12.96 -17.31
CA LEU A 36 -14.95 -13.72 -16.82
C LEU A 36 -16.26 -13.21 -17.41
N ASN A 37 -16.42 -11.90 -17.56
CA ASN A 37 -17.65 -11.30 -18.07
C ASN A 37 -18.01 -11.77 -19.49
N VAL A 38 -17.04 -12.08 -20.36
CA VAL A 38 -17.36 -12.63 -21.69
C VAL A 38 -17.99 -14.03 -21.63
N HIS A 39 -17.79 -14.76 -20.53
CA HIS A 39 -18.36 -16.08 -20.29
C HIS A 39 -19.59 -16.06 -19.37
N THR A 40 -20.03 -14.88 -18.93
CA THR A 40 -21.22 -14.76 -18.08
C THR A 40 -22.52 -14.88 -18.89
N ALA A 41 -23.56 -15.40 -18.25
CA ALA A 41 -24.87 -15.50 -18.88
C ALA A 41 -25.43 -14.13 -19.26
N LYS A 42 -26.16 -14.05 -20.38
CA LYS A 42 -26.76 -12.81 -20.88
C LYS A 42 -27.56 -12.10 -19.78
N GLY A 43 -27.25 -10.82 -19.55
CA GLY A 43 -27.88 -9.99 -18.53
C GLY A 43 -27.28 -10.12 -17.13
N LYS A 44 -26.27 -10.97 -16.93
CA LYS A 44 -25.45 -11.01 -15.71
C LYS A 44 -24.10 -10.37 -15.99
N SER A 45 -23.51 -9.75 -14.98
CA SER A 45 -22.18 -9.16 -15.01
C SER A 45 -21.56 -9.26 -13.63
N ILE A 46 -20.28 -9.60 -13.59
CA ILE A 46 -19.44 -9.67 -12.39
C ILE A 46 -18.74 -8.33 -12.25
N LYS A 47 -18.78 -7.75 -11.06
CA LYS A 47 -18.01 -6.55 -10.71
C LYS A 47 -16.64 -6.95 -10.15
N PRO A 48 -15.61 -6.11 -10.27
CA PRO A 48 -14.28 -6.42 -9.73
C PRO A 48 -14.28 -6.76 -8.24
N LYS A 49 -15.08 -6.05 -7.44
CA LYS A 49 -15.22 -6.29 -5.99
C LYS A 49 -15.90 -7.63 -5.67
N ASP A 50 -16.65 -8.21 -6.61
CA ASP A 50 -17.22 -9.56 -6.44
C ASP A 50 -16.14 -10.65 -6.52
N LEU A 51 -14.96 -10.35 -7.11
CA LEU A 51 -13.83 -11.27 -7.17
C LEU A 51 -12.95 -11.19 -5.91
N ILE A 52 -12.55 -9.97 -5.55
CA ILE A 52 -11.70 -9.71 -4.39
C ILE A 52 -11.84 -8.25 -3.94
N GLU A 53 -11.98 -8.05 -2.64
CA GLU A 53 -11.93 -6.75 -1.98
C GLU A 53 -10.55 -6.56 -1.34
N PHE A 54 -9.89 -5.45 -1.65
CA PHE A 54 -8.55 -5.21 -1.12
C PHE A 54 -8.58 -4.41 0.20
N PRO A 55 -7.64 -4.67 1.13
CA PRO A 55 -7.60 -3.96 2.41
C PRO A 55 -7.49 -2.43 2.29
N TRP A 56 -6.81 -1.93 1.24
CA TRP A 56 -6.58 -0.51 1.00
C TRP A 56 -7.76 0.23 0.35
N GLU A 57 -8.82 -0.48 -0.06
CA GLU A 57 -10.05 0.12 -0.58
C GLU A 57 -11.04 0.52 0.53
N ASN A 58 -10.69 0.25 1.80
CA ASN A 58 -11.53 0.58 2.94
C ASN A 58 -11.36 2.04 3.35
N ASP A 59 -12.47 2.77 3.49
CA ASP A 59 -12.50 4.19 3.88
C ASP A 59 -12.03 4.48 5.32
N ASN A 60 -11.75 3.44 6.11
CA ASN A 60 -11.20 3.53 7.46
C ASN A 60 -9.79 2.90 7.52
N PRO A 61 -8.77 3.51 6.90
CA PRO A 61 -7.40 3.12 7.16
C PRO A 61 -7.12 3.38 8.65
N LYS A 62 -6.89 2.33 9.44
CA LYS A 62 -6.39 2.52 10.81
C LYS A 62 -5.08 3.29 10.69
N PRO A 63 -4.98 4.53 11.21
CA PRO A 63 -3.75 5.28 11.09
C PRO A 63 -2.67 4.50 11.85
N ILE A 64 -1.69 3.95 11.14
CA ILE A 64 -0.45 3.44 11.74
C ILE A 64 0.41 4.65 12.08
N LYS A 65 -0.12 5.59 12.88
CA LYS A 65 0.67 6.69 13.45
C LYS A 65 1.32 6.14 14.71
N ARG A 66 2.46 5.47 14.56
CA ARG A 66 3.39 5.39 15.68
C ARG A 66 3.95 6.79 15.87
N SER A 67 3.49 7.50 16.91
CA SER A 67 4.17 8.71 17.36
C SER A 67 5.59 8.35 17.77
N LEU A 68 6.59 9.10 17.29
CA LEU A 68 7.97 8.93 17.75
C LEU A 68 8.01 9.05 19.27
N THR A 69 8.46 7.98 19.92
CA THR A 69 8.68 7.93 21.36
C THR A 69 9.90 8.81 21.70
N GLU A 70 10.03 9.24 22.96
CA GLU A 70 11.24 9.95 23.43
C GLU A 70 12.52 9.14 23.19
N VAL A 71 12.42 7.81 23.27
CA VAL A 71 13.51 6.88 22.93
C VAL A 71 13.96 7.05 21.48
N ASP A 72 13.03 7.13 20.53
CA ASP A 72 13.36 7.26 19.10
C ASP A 72 14.11 8.57 18.83
N LYS A 73 13.67 9.67 19.47
CA LYS A 73 14.34 10.98 19.36
C LYS A 73 15.77 10.94 19.89
N SER A 74 15.98 10.30 21.05
CA SER A 74 17.31 10.16 21.64
C SER A 74 18.27 9.30 20.80
N ILE A 75 17.75 8.29 20.09
CA ILE A 75 18.52 7.48 19.16
C ILE A 75 18.95 8.35 17.97
N PHE A 76 18.04 9.12 17.37
CA PHE A 76 18.39 10.01 16.26
C PHE A 76 19.44 11.06 16.65
N GLU A 77 19.29 11.69 17.82
CA GLU A 77 20.25 12.67 18.31
C GLU A 77 21.64 12.10 18.59
N LYS A 78 21.72 10.83 19.00
CA LYS A 78 23.01 10.15 19.19
C LYS A 78 23.74 9.96 17.86
N TRP A 79 23.02 9.49 16.85
CA TRP A 79 23.57 9.17 15.53
C TRP A 79 23.85 10.39 14.66
N ASP A 80 23.14 11.50 14.87
CA ASP A 80 23.41 12.76 14.17
C ASP A 80 24.63 13.53 14.76
N LYS A 81 25.13 13.12 15.93
CA LYS A 81 26.33 13.70 16.58
C LYS A 81 27.64 12.97 16.28
N GLU A 82 27.56 11.74 15.76
CA GLU A 82 28.71 10.99 15.21
C GLU A 82 28.98 11.39 13.76
#